data_AF-A0ABD4ZCS2-F1
#
_entry.id   AF-A0ABD4ZCS2-F1
#
_cell.length_a   1.000
_cell.length_b   1.000
_cell.length_c   1.000
_cell.angle_alpha   90.00
_cell.angle_beta   90.00
_cell.angle_gamma   90.00
#
_symmetry.space_group_name_H-M   'P 1'
#
loop_
_entity.id
_entity.type
_entity.pdbx_description
1 polymer ?
#
loop_
_entity_poly.entity_id
_entity_poly.type
_entity_poly.pdbx_seq_one_letter_code
_entity_poly.pdbx_strand_id
1 'polypeptide(L)' 'GHCKVSIIAVDQNNPLYKVKDGENALAFYTRYYQPIPLLLRGYGAGNAVTAAGIFADILRTLHH' A
#
# COMPACT_ATOMS: atom_id res chain seq x y z
N GLY A 1 -2.45 -4.15 -19.53
CA GLY A 1 -2.76 -3.44 -18.26
C GLY A 1 -2.65 -1.95 -18.49
N HIS A 2 -3.46 -1.15 -17.81
CA HIS A 2 -3.42 0.31 -17.88
C HIS A 2 -2.92 0.84 -16.54
N CYS A 3 -1.82 1.59 -16.55
CA CYS A 3 -1.28 2.26 -15.37
C CYS A 3 -1.26 3.76 -15.63
N LYS A 4 -1.71 4.55 -14.66
CA LYS A 4 -1.70 6.02 -14.72
C LYS A 4 -1.20 6.58 -13.41
N VAL A 5 -0.43 7.66 -13.49
CA VAL A 5 0.00 8.47 -12.36
C VAL A 5 -0.53 9.89 -12.56
N SER A 6 -1.17 10.44 -11.54
CA SER A 6 -1.68 11.82 -11.56
C SER A 6 -1.95 12.30 -10.15
N ILE A 7 -1.88 13.61 -9.95
CA ILE A 7 -2.43 14.26 -8.75
C ILE A 7 -3.96 14.24 -8.87
N ILE A 8 -4.64 13.76 -7.84
CA ILE A 8 -6.10 13.70 -7.77
C ILE A 8 -6.58 14.31 -6.46
N ALA A 9 -7.63 15.12 -6.52
CA ALA A 9 -8.35 15.55 -5.33
C ALA A 9 -9.28 14.41 -4.87
N VAL A 10 -9.32 14.15 -3.57
CA VAL A 10 -10.16 13.10 -2.97
C VAL A 10 -11.06 13.69 -1.89
N ASP A 11 -12.29 13.20 -1.80
CA ASP A 11 -13.24 13.56 -0.75
C ASP A 11 -13.09 12.67 0.50
N GLN A 12 -13.86 12.99 1.55
CA GLN A 12 -13.83 12.27 2.84
C GLN A 12 -14.26 10.80 2.77
N ASN A 13 -15.01 10.42 1.73
CA ASN A 13 -15.48 9.05 1.52
C ASN A 13 -14.44 8.19 0.78
N ASN A 14 -13.40 8.81 0.21
CA ASN A 14 -12.33 8.08 -0.44
C ASN A 14 -11.53 7.26 0.59
N PRO A 15 -11.26 5.97 0.34
CA PRO A 15 -10.47 5.11 1.24
C PRO A 15 -9.09 5.67 1.60
N LEU A 16 -8.50 6.48 0.71
CA LEU A 16 -7.18 7.10 0.90
C LEU A 16 -7.23 8.45 1.62
N TYR A 17 -8.42 9.01 1.91
CA TYR A 17 -8.55 10.30 2.57
C TYR A 17 -7.93 10.34 3.97
N LYS A 18 -7.96 9.20 4.68
CA LYS A 18 -7.45 9.08 6.06
C LYS A 18 -5.94 8.82 6.14
N VAL A 19 -5.23 8.75 5.02
CA VAL A 19 -3.76 8.57 4.98
C VAL A 19 -3.12 9.86 5.47
N LYS A 20 -2.24 9.76 6.47
CA LYS A 20 -1.62 10.93 7.13
C LYS A 20 -0.11 10.76 7.20
N ASP A 21 0.59 11.87 7.45
CA ASP A 21 1.93 11.89 8.04
C ASP A 21 2.96 10.92 7.41
N GLY A 22 3.22 11.05 6.10
CA GLY A 22 4.28 10.28 5.42
C GLY A 22 4.00 8.78 5.24
N GLU A 23 2.78 8.34 5.54
CA GLU A 23 2.31 6.99 5.21
C GLU A 23 2.11 6.84 3.69
N ASN A 24 2.44 5.65 3.20
CA ASN A 24 2.01 5.17 1.89
C ASN A 24 0.79 4.26 2.07
N ALA A 25 -0.14 4.30 1.12
CA ALA A 25 -1.32 3.43 1.16
C ALA A 25 -1.73 2.94 -0.23
N LEU A 26 -2.26 1.72 -0.27
CA LEU A 26 -2.77 1.06 -1.46
C LEU A 26 -4.17 0.52 -1.17
N ALA A 27 -5.13 0.83 -2.04
CA ALA A 27 -6.49 0.30 -1.97
C ALA A 27 -6.69 -0.73 -3.09
N PHE A 28 -6.94 -1.99 -2.72
CA PHE A 28 -7.19 -3.07 -3.66
C PHE A 28 -8.68 -3.34 -3.77
N TYR A 29 -9.19 -3.23 -4.99
CA TYR A 29 -10.53 -3.64 -5.37
C TYR A 29 -10.44 -5.00 -6.06
N THR A 30 -11.14 -5.98 -5.51
CA THR A 30 -11.19 -7.34 -6.08
C THR A 30 -12.62 -7.86 -6.04
N ARG A 31 -12.86 -9.05 -6.59
CA ARG A 31 -14.16 -9.71 -6.53
C ARG A 31 -14.71 -9.85 -5.10
N TYR A 32 -13.83 -10.05 -4.13
CA TYR A 32 -14.20 -10.29 -2.73
C TYR A 32 -14.13 -9.02 -1.87
N TYR A 33 -13.42 -7.98 -2.34
CA TYR A 33 -13.26 -6.71 -1.65
C TYR A 33 -13.93 -5.60 -2.47
N GLN A 34 -15.26 -5.71 -2.57
CA GLN A 34 -16.16 -4.66 -3.05
C GLN A 34 -17.47 -4.69 -2.24
N PRO A 35 -18.09 -3.53 -1.96
CA PRO A 35 -17.65 -2.18 -2.33
C PRO A 35 -16.52 -1.63 -1.44
N ILE A 36 -16.23 -2.30 -0.31
CA ILE A 36 -15.18 -1.89 0.63
C ILE A 36 -13.85 -2.52 0.19
N PRO A 37 -12.82 -1.72 -0.16
CA PRO A 37 -11.54 -2.25 -0.61
C PRO A 37 -10.71 -2.81 0.53
N LEU A 38 -9.74 -3.66 0.18
CA LEU A 38 -8.65 -3.99 1.08
C LEU A 38 -7.65 -2.83 1.08
N LEU A 39 -7.49 -2.17 2.23
CA LEU A 39 -6.58 -1.04 2.40
C LEU A 39 -5.29 -1.51 3.09
N LEU A 40 -4.16 -1.43 2.39
CA LEU A 40 -2.83 -1.58 2.96
C LEU A 40 -2.24 -0.20 3.21
N ARG A 41 -1.76 0.07 4.42
CA ARG A 41 -1.18 1.37 4.79
C ARG A 41 -0.04 1.20 5.78
N GLY A 42 0.87 2.16 5.78
CA GLY A 42 1.93 2.28 6.78
C GLY A 42 3.08 3.15 6.28
N TYR A 43 4.12 3.28 7.10
CA TYR A 43 5.34 3.99 6.72
C TYR A 43 6.05 3.23 5.61
N GLY A 44 6.01 3.76 4.40
CA GLY A 44 6.64 3.14 3.23
C GLY A 44 8.10 3.54 3.03
N ALA A 45 8.64 4.38 3.90
CA ALA A 45 10.02 4.86 3.85
C ALA A 45 10.64 4.89 5.26
N GLY A 46 11.93 4.60 5.33
CA GLY A 46 12.72 4.59 6.55
C GLY A 46 13.68 3.40 6.60
N ASN A 47 14.90 3.62 7.09
CA ASN A 47 15.98 2.63 7.01
C ASN A 47 15.57 1.26 7.57
N ALA A 48 14.90 1.24 8.72
CA ALA A 48 14.45 0.02 9.37
C ALA A 48 13.34 -0.72 8.59
N VAL A 49 12.33 0.01 8.09
CA VAL A 49 11.20 -0.61 7.37
C VAL A 49 11.63 -1.14 6.00
N THR A 50 12.54 -0.44 5.32
CA THR A 50 13.11 -0.91 4.05
C THR A 50 14.00 -2.14 4.27
N ALA A 51 14.87 -2.14 5.29
CA ALA A 51 15.73 -3.29 5.60
C ALA A 51 14.91 -4.53 5.98
N ALA A 52 13.83 -4.38 6.75
CA ALA A 52 12.93 -5.47 7.08
C ALA A 52 12.26 -6.09 5.84
N GLY A 53 11.86 -5.27 4.87
CA GLY A 53 11.34 -5.75 3.59
C GLY A 53 12.34 -6.62 2.82
N ILE A 54 13.58 -6.14 2.69
CA ILE A 54 14.66 -6.91 2.03
C ILE A 54 14.95 -8.22 2.78
N PHE A 55 15.01 -8.18 4.12
CA PHE A 55 15.27 -9.36 4.92
C PHE A 55 14.16 -10.42 4.74
N ALA A 56 12.90 -10.00 4.71
CA ALA A 56 11.78 -10.89 4.44
C ALA A 56 11.87 -11.57 3.07
N ASP A 57 12.38 -10.87 2.05
CA ASP A 57 12.60 -11.42 0.71
C ASP A 57 13.75 -12.45 0.68
N ILE A 58 14.82 -12.20 1.44
CA ILE A 58 15.92 -13.18 1.62
C ILE A 58 15.39 -14.45 2.26
N LEU A 59 14.65 -14.34 3.37
CA LEU A 59 14.05 -15.49 4.04
C LEU A 59 13.11 -16.27 3.11
N ARG A 60 12.30 -15.58 2.30
CA ARG A 60 11.41 -16.23 1.32
C ARG A 60 12.19 -17.00 0.26
N THR A 61 13.34 -16.49 -0.18
CA THR A 61 14.19 -17.15 -1.17
C THR A 61 14.88 -18.38 -0.61
N LEU A 62 15.26 -18.37 0.68
CA LEU A 62 15.89 -19.51 1.35
C LEU A 62 14.91 -20.64 1.70
N HIS A 63 13.62 -20.33 1.81
CA HIS A 63 12.57 -21.33 2.04
C HIS A 63 12.05 -21.99 0.74
N HIS A 64 12.61 -21.62 -0.41
CA HIS A 64 12.40 -22.27 -1.71
C HIS A 64 13.65 -23.02 -2.16
#